data_AF-S3P4Q7-F1
#
_entry.id   AF-S3P4Q7-F1
#
_cell.length_a   1.000
_cell.length_b   1.000
_cell.length_c   1.000
_cell.angle_alpha   90.00
_cell.angle_beta   90.00
_cell.angle_gamma   90.00
#
_symmetry.space_group_name_H-M   'P 1'
#
loop_
_entity.id
_entity.type
_entity.pdbx_description
1 polymer ?
#
loop_
_entity_poly.entity_id
_entity_poly.type
_entity_poly.pdbx_seq_one_letter_code
_entity_poly.pdbx_strand_id
1 'polypeptide(L)' 'MKPVGASHIESDGTFWKQEKGIWMFWNVRWGWSHFVGKVDEKFLNKLSMVA' A
#
# COMPACT_ATOMS: atom_id res chain seq x y z
N MET A 1 -7.74 9.72 -8.54
CA MET A 1 -7.44 8.68 -9.54
C MET A 1 -6.77 7.52 -8.82
N LYS A 2 -7.30 6.29 -8.94
CA LYS A 2 -6.67 5.09 -8.35
C LYS A 2 -5.43 4.74 -9.18
N PRO A 3 -4.24 4.61 -8.57
CA PRO A 3 -3.04 4.23 -9.31
C PRO A 3 -3.16 2.79 -9.80
N VAL A 4 -2.70 2.56 -11.03
CA VAL A 4 -2.71 1.22 -11.65
C VAL A 4 -1.85 0.28 -10.79
N GLY A 5 -2.42 -0.87 -10.44
CA GLY A 5 -1.77 -1.88 -9.59
C GLY A 5 -1.98 -1.73 -8.09
N ALA A 6 -2.80 -0.78 -7.63
CA ALA A 6 -3.18 -0.72 -6.22
C ALA A 6 -4.06 -1.91 -5.83
N SER A 7 -3.53 -2.75 -4.94
CA SER A 7 -4.27 -3.88 -4.36
C SER A 7 -4.95 -3.53 -3.04
N HIS A 8 -4.45 -2.52 -2.31
CA HIS A 8 -5.01 -2.08 -1.04
C HIS A 8 -5.13 -0.56 -0.98
N ILE A 9 -6.02 -0.07 -0.13
CA ILE A 9 -6.14 1.36 0.21
C ILE A 9 -6.33 1.45 1.72
N GLU A 10 -5.53 2.29 2.37
CA GLU A 10 -5.73 2.62 3.78
C GLU A 10 -6.90 3.61 3.94
N SER A 11 -7.46 3.68 5.14
CA SER A 11 -8.59 4.58 5.46
C SER A 11 -8.28 6.07 5.24
N ASP A 12 -7.00 6.44 5.18
CA ASP A 12 -6.53 7.80 4.89
C ASP A 12 -6.46 8.11 3.38
N GLY A 13 -6.73 7.12 2.52
CA GLY A 13 -6.63 7.23 1.06
C GLY A 13 -5.26 6.86 0.49
N THR A 14 -4.33 6.36 1.30
CA THR A 14 -3.02 5.88 0.83
C THR A 14 -3.20 4.56 0.09
N PHE A 15 -2.81 4.51 -1.19
CA PHE A 15 -2.84 3.27 -1.95
C PHE A 15 -1.60 2.44 -1.71
N TRP A 16 -1.79 1.13 -1.65
CA TRP A 16 -0.74 0.16 -1.43
C TRP A 16 -0.79 -0.94 -2.49
N LYS A 17 0.39 -1.49 -2.79
CA LYS A 17 0.54 -2.72 -3.54
C LYS A 17 1.59 -3.61 -2.91
N GLN A 18 1.42 -4.91 -3.06
CA GLN A 18 2.42 -5.89 -2.69
C GLN A 18 2.97 -6.52 -3.97
N GLU A 19 4.28 -6.44 -4.17
CA GLU A 19 4.96 -7.01 -5.32
C GLU A 19 6.12 -7.88 -4.85
N LYS A 20 6.04 -9.20 -5.09
CA LYS A 20 7.08 -10.18 -4.71
C LYS A 20 7.50 -10.11 -3.23
N GLY A 21 6.53 -9.88 -2.34
CA GLY A 21 6.77 -9.76 -0.89
C GLY A 21 7.24 -8.38 -0.43
N ILE A 22 7.46 -7.43 -1.35
CA ILE A 22 7.81 -6.05 -1.03
C ILE A 22 6.54 -5.21 -1.07
N TRP A 23 6.30 -4.46 0.00
CA TRP A 23 5.21 -3.49 0.06
C TRP A 23 5.64 -2.17 -0.54
N MET A 24 4.77 -1.58 -1.36
CA MET A 24 4.94 -0.26 -1.93
C MET A 24 3.71 0.58 -1.64
N PHE A 25 3.93 1.86 -1.32
CA PHE A 25 2.86 2.83 -1.12
C PHE A 25 2.88 3.86 -2.26
N TRP A 26 1.71 4.37 -2.61
CA TRP A 26 1.57 5.40 -3.63
C TRP A 26 1.75 6.78 -3.01
N ASN A 27 2.70 7.53 -3.56
CA ASN A 27 2.88 8.94 -3.26
C ASN A 27 2.51 9.77 -4.50
N VAL A 28 1.66 10.78 -4.32
CA VAL A 28 1.23 11.64 -5.44
C VAL A 28 2.40 12.38 -6.10
N ARG A 29 3.49 12.67 -5.36
CA ARG A 29 4.67 13.36 -5.89
C ARG A 29 5.70 12.43 -6.55
N TRP A 30 5.79 11.17 -6.13
CA TRP A 30 6.90 10.26 -6.51
C TRP A 30 6.42 8.96 -7.18
N GLY A 31 5.13 8.67 -7.15
CA GLY A 31 4.56 7.39 -7.57
C GLY A 31 4.73 6.30 -6.53
N TRP A 32 4.96 5.06 -6.98
CA TRP A 32 5.15 3.90 -6.11
C TRP A 32 6.52 3.94 -5.43
N SER A 33 6.50 4.00 -4.10
CA SER A 33 7.70 4.00 -3.26
C SER A 33 7.75 2.75 -2.38
N HIS A 34 8.94 2.17 -2.24
CA HIS A 34 9.15 1.02 -1.37
C HIS A 34 8.92 1.38 0.09
N PHE A 35 8.18 0.53 0.79
CA PHE A 35 8.06 0.60 2.24
C PHE A 35 9.26 -0.08 2.89
N VAL A 36 9.99 0.67 3.71
CA VAL A 36 11.22 0.21 4.38
C VAL A 36 10.97 -0.12 5.87
N GLY A 37 9.70 -0.34 6.26
CA GLY A 37 9.33 -0.70 7.62
C GLY A 37 9.21 -2.21 7.83
N LYS A 38 9.13 -2.63 9.11
CA LYS A 38 8.70 -4.00 9.43
C LYS A 38 7.25 -4.17 9.01
N VAL A 39 7.02 -5.21 8.21
CA VAL A 39 5.67 -5.68 7.88
C VAL A 39 5.23 -6.57 9.03
N ASP A 40 4.27 -6.11 9.82
CA ASP A 40 3.71 -6.85 10.95
C ASP A 40 2.18 -7.03 10.80
N GLU A 41 1.56 -7.90 11.60
CA GLU A 41 0.11 -8.16 11.54
C GLU A 41 -0.73 -6.88 11.71
N LYS A 42 -0.28 -5.92 12.51
CA LYS A 42 -0.97 -4.64 12.69
C LYS A 42 -0.90 -3.79 11.42
N PHE A 43 0.21 -3.84 10.70
CA PHE A 43 0.35 -3.20 9.40
C PHE A 43 -0.61 -3.84 8.38
N LEU A 44 -0.65 -5.17 8.30
CA LEU A 44 -1.57 -5.88 7.40
C LEU A 44 -3.06 -5.64 7.75
N ASN A 45 -3.40 -5.58 9.04
CA ASN A 45 -4.77 -5.27 9.49
C ASN A 45 -5.22 -3.85 9.11
N LYS A 46 -4.30 -2.88 9.01
CA LYS A 46 -4.62 -1.51 8.55
C LYS A 46 -4.95 -1.43 7.07
N LEU A 47 -4.43 -2.36 6.28
CA LEU A 47 -4.63 -2.43 4.83
C LEU A 47 -5.96 -3.07 4.41
N SER A 48 -6.93 -3.13 5.35
CA SER A 48 -8.23 -3.81 5.23
C SER A 48 -8.80 -3.74 3.80
N MET A 49 -9.06 -4.95 3.27
CA MET A 49 -9.49 -5.25 1.92
C MET A 49 -10.66 -4.38 1.43
N VAL A 50 -10.48 -3.73 0.27
CA VAL A 50 -11.61 -3.52 -0.63
C VAL A 50 -11.82 -4.88 -1.31
N ALA A 51 -12.76 -5.67 -0.77
CA ALA A 51 -13.35 -6.80 -1.48
C ALA A 51 -14.21 -6.29 -2.64
#